data_AF-A0AAV6X8H6-F1
#
_entry.id   AF-A0AAV6X8H6-F1
#
_cell.length_a   1.000
_cell.length_b   1.000
_cell.length_c   1.000
_cell.angle_alpha   90.00
_cell.angle_beta   90.00
_cell.angle_gamma   90.00
#
_symmetry.space_group_name_H-M   'P 1'
#
loop_
_entity.id
_entity.type
_entity.pdbx_description
1 polymer ?
#
loop_
_entity_poly.entity_id
_entity_poly.type
_entity_poly.pdbx_seq_one_letter_code
_entity_poly.pdbx_strand_id
1 'polypeptide(L)'
;MISKINIAGGHSTGVARCVTYRQTLYSQNGNNQPDLTLERNYYNGLKTVCPEVGGDNNVTPLDFSSPLKFDNKYFKLLLWGKGLLNSDQFLLTGKARKTAELGEKLCRK
;
A
#
# COMPACT_ATOMS: atom_id res chain seq x y z
N MET A 1 -1.12 -18.78 9.49
CA MET A 1 -1.72 -17.71 8.67
C MET A 1 -1.86 -16.35 9.39
N ILE A 2 -1.56 -16.25 10.71
CA ILE A 2 -1.64 -15.00 11.50
C ILE A 2 -0.39 -14.10 11.36
N SER A 3 0.71 -14.61 10.80
CA SER A 3 2.00 -13.90 10.74
C SER A 3 2.05 -12.72 9.75
N LYS A 4 1.37 -12.79 8.59
CA LYS A 4 1.46 -11.73 7.56
C LYS A 4 0.82 -10.39 7.97
N ILE A 5 -0.26 -10.43 8.77
CA ILE A 5 -1.01 -9.21 9.17
C ILE A 5 -0.23 -8.41 10.22
N ASN A 6 0.41 -9.10 11.18
CA ASN A 6 1.27 -8.43 12.17
C ASN A 6 2.52 -7.84 11.52
N ILE A 7 3.09 -8.49 10.50
CA ILE A 7 4.26 -7.96 9.78
C ILE A 7 3.88 -6.73 8.94
N ALA A 8 2.70 -6.74 8.29
CA ALA A 8 2.17 -5.57 7.60
C ALA A 8 1.89 -4.40 8.56
N GLY A 9 1.49 -4.66 9.81
CA GLY A 9 1.42 -3.63 10.85
C GLY A 9 2.76 -2.93 11.11
N GLY A 10 3.89 -3.65 11.01
CA GLY A 10 5.24 -3.09 11.08
C GLY A 10 5.57 -2.09 9.96
N HIS A 11 4.82 -2.10 8.85
CA HIS A 11 4.94 -1.09 7.79
C HIS A 11 4.33 0.26 8.16
N SER A 12 3.59 0.38 9.27
CA SER A 12 3.01 1.66 9.73
C SER A 12 4.05 2.79 9.93
N THR A 13 5.33 2.45 10.15
CA THR A 13 6.42 3.43 10.32
C THR A 13 7.56 3.25 9.31
N GLY A 14 7.30 2.51 8.22
CA GLY A 14 8.30 2.19 7.21
C GLY A 14 8.22 3.08 5.96
N VAL A 15 9.30 3.08 5.19
CA VAL A 15 9.34 3.65 3.83
C VAL A 15 9.60 2.54 2.81
N ALA A 16 9.02 2.68 1.63
CA ALA A 16 9.36 1.85 0.48
C ALA A 16 10.09 2.68 -0.57
N ARG A 17 11.06 2.05 -1.25
CA ARG A 17 11.75 2.65 -2.38
C ARG A 17 10.90 2.51 -3.64
N CYS A 18 11.01 3.46 -4.56
CA CYS A 18 10.31 3.48 -5.83
C CYS A 18 10.49 2.18 -6.61
N VAL A 19 11.70 1.61 -6.64
CA VAL A 19 11.97 0.32 -7.29
C VAL A 19 11.05 -0.82 -6.78
N THR A 20 10.60 -0.75 -5.52
CA THR A 20 9.75 -1.78 -4.90
C THR A 20 8.30 -1.74 -5.38
N TYR A 21 7.78 -0.57 -5.73
CA TYR A 21 6.38 -0.38 -6.14
C TYR A 21 6.19 0.15 -7.56
N ARG A 22 7.27 0.45 -8.30
CA ARG A 22 7.23 0.96 -9.68
C ARG A 22 6.47 0.01 -10.61
N GLN A 23 6.67 -1.29 -10.46
CA GLN A 23 5.96 -2.28 -11.28
C GLN A 23 4.43 -2.15 -11.12
N THR A 24 3.95 -1.91 -9.89
CA THR A 24 2.53 -1.61 -9.64
C THR A 24 2.04 -0.36 -10.36
N LEU A 25 2.86 0.71 -10.39
CA LEU A 25 2.46 1.99 -10.96
C LEU A 25 2.42 2.02 -12.49
N TYR A 26 3.29 1.24 -13.14
CA TYR A 26 3.50 1.34 -14.59
C TYR A 26 3.25 0.04 -15.36
N SER A 27 3.29 -1.14 -14.73
CA SER A 27 3.17 -2.42 -15.47
C SER A 27 2.82 -3.61 -14.57
N GLN A 28 1.52 -3.83 -14.31
CA GLN A 28 1.07 -5.10 -13.71
C GLN A 28 0.66 -6.17 -14.73
N ASN A 29 0.14 -5.81 -15.91
CA ASN A 29 -0.56 -6.77 -16.78
C ASN A 29 0.00 -6.90 -18.20
N GLY A 30 1.21 -6.41 -18.50
CA GLY A 30 1.73 -6.39 -19.88
C GLY A 30 0.96 -5.48 -20.85
N ASN A 31 -0.07 -4.78 -20.35
CA ASN A 31 -1.00 -3.93 -21.10
C ASN A 31 -0.89 -2.44 -20.72
N ASN A 32 0.16 -2.02 -20.00
CA ASN A 32 0.35 -0.66 -19.46
C ASN A 32 -0.84 -0.08 -18.66
N GLN A 33 -1.69 -0.93 -18.07
CA GLN A 33 -2.83 -0.48 -17.27
C GLN A 33 -2.43 -0.35 -15.78
N PRO A 34 -2.73 0.79 -15.14
CA PRO A 34 -2.53 0.96 -13.71
C PRO A 34 -3.46 0.06 -12.91
N ASP A 35 -3.01 -0.33 -11.72
CA ASP A 35 -3.80 -1.08 -10.75
C ASP A 35 -5.12 -0.34 -10.44
N LEU A 36 -6.26 -0.90 -10.85
CA LEU A 36 -7.60 -0.34 -10.63
C LEU A 36 -7.99 -0.30 -9.15
N THR A 37 -7.19 -0.89 -8.26
CA THR A 37 -7.40 -0.85 -6.81
C THR A 37 -6.79 0.39 -6.15
N LEU A 38 -5.94 1.14 -6.86
CA LEU A 38 -5.29 2.33 -6.33
C LEU A 38 -6.11 3.60 -6.58
N GLU A 39 -6.33 4.40 -5.53
CA GLU A 39 -7.05 5.66 -5.65
C GLU A 39 -6.31 6.64 -6.57
N ARG A 40 -7.05 7.28 -7.49
CA ARG A 40 -6.49 8.02 -8.62
C ARG A 40 -5.61 9.21 -8.22
N ASN A 41 -5.98 9.95 -7.17
CA ASN A 41 -5.16 11.07 -6.69
C ASN A 41 -3.86 10.58 -6.03
N TYR A 42 -3.96 9.50 -5.25
CA TYR A 42 -2.80 8.86 -4.66
C TYR A 42 -1.84 8.32 -5.73
N TYR A 43 -2.38 7.67 -6.77
CA TYR A 43 -1.63 7.25 -7.94
C TYR A 43 -0.86 8.40 -8.60
N ASN A 44 -1.51 9.53 -8.86
CA ASN A 44 -0.87 10.69 -9.47
C ASN A 44 0.26 11.25 -8.59
N GLY A 45 0.06 11.30 -7.26
CA GLY A 45 1.10 11.72 -6.32
C GLY A 45 2.29 10.75 -6.28
N LEU A 46 2.05 9.45 -6.39
CA LEU A 46 3.14 8.47 -6.47
C LEU A 46 3.94 8.60 -7.76
N LYS A 47 3.31 8.95 -8.89
CA LYS A 47 4.03 9.21 -10.15
C LYS A 47 4.99 10.38 -10.08
N THR A 48 4.70 11.41 -9.28
CA THR A 48 5.63 12.54 -9.11
C THR A 48 6.87 12.14 -8.30
N VAL A 49 6.74 11.17 -7.40
CA VAL A 49 7.86 10.68 -6.57
C VAL A 49 8.60 9.54 -7.27
N CYS A 50 7.90 8.70 -8.01
CA CYS A 50 8.42 7.52 -8.67
C CYS A 50 8.16 7.61 -10.19
N PRO A 51 9.09 8.20 -10.95
CA PRO A 51 8.97 8.27 -12.40
C PRO A 51 9.11 6.88 -13.02
N GLU A 52 8.69 6.75 -14.27
CA GLU A 52 8.72 5.49 -15.04
C GLU A 52 10.16 4.97 -15.21
N VAL A 53 11.12 5.87 -15.37
CA VAL A 53 12.54 5.56 -15.49
C VAL A 53 13.34 6.43 -14.52
N GLY A 54 14.27 5.81 -13.79
CA GLY A 54 15.11 6.49 -12.79
C GLY A 54 14.39 6.78 -11.47
N GLY A 55 15.10 7.40 -10.52
CA GLY A 55 14.53 7.69 -9.19
C GLY A 55 14.32 6.44 -8.31
N ASP A 56 15.04 5.35 -8.57
CA ASP A 56 14.90 4.05 -7.89
C ASP A 56 15.01 4.14 -6.36
N ASN A 57 15.84 5.07 -5.89
CA ASN A 57 16.09 5.32 -4.48
C ASN A 57 15.12 6.33 -3.84
N ASN A 58 14.17 6.89 -4.60
CA ASN A 58 13.15 7.76 -4.03
C ASN A 58 12.29 6.97 -3.07
N VAL A 59 12.08 7.51 -1.88
CA VAL A 59 11.36 6.85 -0.80
C VAL A 59 9.97 7.45 -0.63
N THR A 60 9.02 6.60 -0.29
CA THR A 60 7.66 7.00 0.05
C THR A 60 7.26 6.31 1.35
N PRO A 61 6.68 7.03 2.32
CA PRO A 61 6.11 6.42 3.51
C PRO A 61 5.04 5.40 3.14
N LEU A 62 5.06 4.24 3.79
CA LEU A 62 4.02 3.22 3.66
C LEU A 62 2.71 3.70 4.30
N ASP A 63 2.81 4.46 5.40
CA ASP A 63 1.73 5.26 5.96
C ASP A 63 2.04 6.75 5.81
N PHE A 64 1.37 7.42 4.87
CA PHE A 64 1.53 8.87 4.69
C PHE A 64 0.69 9.70 5.69
N SER A 65 -0.26 9.08 6.40
CA SER A 65 -1.12 9.74 7.39
C SER A 65 -0.46 9.81 8.77
N SER A 66 0.43 8.87 9.06
CA SER A 66 1.17 8.76 10.33
C SER A 66 2.55 8.10 10.16
N PRO A 67 3.48 8.69 9.38
CA PRO A 67 4.76 8.05 9.04
C PRO A 67 5.64 7.63 10.24
N LEU A 68 5.44 8.26 11.40
CA LEU A 68 6.25 8.05 12.61
C LEU A 68 5.46 7.41 13.75
N LYS A 69 4.18 7.07 13.55
CA LYS A 69 3.33 6.51 14.59
C LYS A 69 2.88 5.12 14.19
N PHE A 70 3.05 4.19 15.12
CA PHE A 70 2.43 2.89 15.01
C PHE A 70 0.97 3.02 15.43
N ASP A 71 0.08 3.17 14.46
CA ASP A 71 -1.36 3.26 14.68
C ASP A 71 -2.13 2.44 13.63
N ASN A 72 -3.45 2.52 13.63
CA ASN A 72 -4.28 1.75 12.71
C ASN A 72 -4.58 2.47 11.38
N LYS A 73 -4.00 3.65 11.14
CA LYS A 73 -4.29 4.41 9.93
C LYS A 73 -3.75 3.74 8.69
N TYR A 74 -2.64 3.00 8.81
CA TYR A 74 -2.16 2.15 7.72
C TYR A 74 -3.27 1.23 7.17
N PHE A 75 -4.02 0.55 8.05
CA PHE A 75 -5.14 -0.30 7.63
C PHE A 75 -6.30 0.49 7.01
N LYS A 76 -6.55 1.72 7.49
CA LYS A 76 -7.57 2.62 6.91
C LYS A 76 -7.18 3.07 5.49
N LEU A 77 -5.90 3.34 5.26
CA LEU A 77 -5.39 3.66 3.92
C LEU A 77 -5.60 2.50 2.94
N LEU A 78 -5.35 1.26 3.38
CA LEU A 78 -5.61 0.07 2.57
C LEU A 78 -7.11 -0.10 2.24
N LEU A 79 -8.01 0.16 3.18
CA LEU A 79 -9.46 0.15 2.92
C LEU A 79 -9.90 1.20 1.91
N TRP A 80 -9.18 2.32 1.81
CA TRP A 80 -9.44 3.39 0.85
C TRP A 80 -8.72 3.22 -0.49
N GLY A 81 -8.09 2.07 -0.75
CA GLY A 81 -7.33 1.85 -1.98
C GLY A 81 -6.05 2.70 -2.04
N LYS A 82 -5.47 3.05 -0.89
CA LYS A 82 -4.25 3.86 -0.79
C LYS A 82 -3.06 3.04 -0.26
N GLY A 83 -3.06 1.74 -0.50
CA GLY A 83 -1.93 0.86 -0.20
C GLY A 83 -0.79 1.02 -1.20
N LEU A 84 0.42 1.29 -0.70
CA LEU A 84 1.60 1.43 -1.57
C LEU A 84 2.08 0.09 -2.13
N LEU A 85 2.01 -0.97 -1.32
CA LEU A 85 2.43 -2.31 -1.71
C LEU A 85 1.23 -3.15 -2.14
N ASN A 86 1.36 -3.78 -3.30
CA ASN A 86 0.32 -4.64 -3.86
C ASN A 86 -0.02 -5.83 -2.95
N SER A 87 1.00 -6.38 -2.28
CA SER A 87 0.83 -7.43 -1.27
C SER A 87 -0.11 -7.02 -0.15
N ASP A 88 -0.07 -5.75 0.24
CA ASP A 88 -0.76 -5.23 1.41
C ASP A 88 -2.18 -4.81 1.03
N GLN A 89 -2.36 -4.27 -0.18
CA GLN A 89 -3.67 -4.03 -0.77
C GLN A 89 -4.46 -5.35 -0.91
N PHE A 90 -3.84 -6.40 -1.43
CA PHE A 90 -4.49 -7.70 -1.63
C PHE A 90 -4.85 -8.41 -0.31
N LEU A 91 -4.13 -8.12 0.78
CA LEU A 91 -4.46 -8.68 2.10
C LEU A 91 -5.84 -8.24 2.57
N LEU A 92 -6.27 -7.00 2.26
CA LEU A 92 -7.56 -6.47 2.71
C LEU A 92 -8.64 -6.47 1.63
N THR A 93 -8.30 -6.39 0.35
CA THR A 93 -9.27 -6.47 -0.75
C THR A 93 -9.54 -7.88 -1.24
N GLY A 94 -8.68 -8.85 -0.90
CA GLY A 94 -8.88 -10.26 -1.23
C GLY A 94 -10.05 -10.88 -0.45
N LYS A 95 -10.71 -11.89 -1.05
CA LYS A 95 -11.85 -12.65 -0.46
C LYS A 95 -11.52 -13.43 0.83
N ALA A 96 -10.39 -13.18 1.48
CA ALA A 96 -10.04 -13.74 2.77
C ALA A 96 -10.84 -13.01 3.87
N ARG A 97 -12.10 -13.43 4.04
CA ARG A 97 -13.06 -12.87 5.00
C ARG A 97 -12.48 -12.65 6.40
N LYS A 98 -11.63 -13.57 6.90
CA LYS A 98 -10.93 -13.43 8.19
C LYS A 98 -9.93 -12.27 8.25
N THR A 99 -9.26 -11.96 7.14
CA THR A 99 -8.27 -10.88 7.04
C THR A 99 -8.95 -9.52 6.96
N ALA A 100 -10.02 -9.43 6.16
CA ALA A 100 -10.87 -8.24 6.11
C ALA A 100 -11.57 -7.97 7.46
N GLU A 101 -12.15 -8.98 8.11
CA GLU A 101 -12.75 -8.85 9.45
C GLU A 101 -11.74 -8.40 10.51
N LEU A 102 -10.48 -8.90 10.44
CA LEU A 102 -9.43 -8.47 11.36
C LEU A 102 -8.95 -7.04 11.07
N GLY A 103 -8.81 -6.67 9.80
CA GLY A 103 -8.48 -5.31 9.38
C GLY A 103 -9.55 -4.29 9.80
N GLU A 104 -10.83 -4.63 9.63
CA GLU A 104 -11.93 -3.80 10.11
C GLU A 104 -11.93 -3.69 11.64
N LYS A 105 -11.69 -4.77 12.37
CA LYS A 105 -11.56 -4.73 13.84
C LYS A 105 -10.40 -3.86 14.30
N LEU A 106 -9.26 -3.91 13.59
CA LEU A 106 -8.11 -3.04 13.85
C LEU A 106 -8.42 -1.58 13.53
N CYS A 107 -9.20 -1.29 12.48
CA CYS A 107 -9.64 0.08 12.14
C CYS A 107 -10.64 0.69 13.14
N ARG A 108 -11.40 -0.16 13.86
CA ARG A 108 -12.41 0.26 14.85
C ARG A 108 -11.86 0.47 16.27
N LYS A 109 -10.61 0.05 16.54
CA LYS A 109 -9.89 0.38 17.79
C LYS A 109 -9.13 1.69 17.66
#